data_AF-A0A3G2RBZ4-F1
#
_entry.id   AF-A0A3G2RBZ4-F1
#
_cell.length_a   1.000
_cell.length_b   1.000
_cell.length_c   1.000
_cell.angle_alpha   90.00
_cell.angle_beta   90.00
_cell.angle_gamma   90.00
#
_symmetry.space_group_name_H-M   'P 1'
#
loop_
_entity.id
_entity.type
_entity.pdbx_description
1 polymer ?
#
loop_
_entity_poly.entity_id
_entity_poly.type
_entity_poly.pdbx_seq_one_letter_code
_entity_poly.pdbx_strand_id
1 'polypeptide(L)' 'MKTYVDNRGWKYRVMGGIGGDVYKARYQKPGKSGWKCLRNMEWRKSFDEAQSDLNAMAKLKKWNECDF' A
#
# COMPACT_ATOMS: atom_id res chain seq x y z
N MET A 1 4.45 9.13 5.94
CA MET A 1 3.82 7.92 5.37
C MET A 1 4.39 7.72 3.99
N LYS A 2 4.89 6.53 3.66
CA LYS A 2 5.51 6.30 2.35
C LYS A 2 4.49 5.77 1.37
N THR A 3 4.44 6.38 0.20
CA THR A 3 3.64 5.88 -0.91
C THR A 3 4.54 5.50 -2.07
N TYR A 4 4.05 4.59 -2.92
CA TYR A 4 4.85 4.03 -4.00
C TYR A 4 4.09 4.06 -5.32
N VAL A 5 4.83 4.12 -6.41
CA VAL A 5 4.33 3.96 -7.76
C VAL A 5 5.17 2.92 -8.51
N ASP A 6 4.51 2.02 -9.24
CA ASP A 6 5.20 1.09 -10.13
C ASP A 6 5.32 1.64 -11.57
N ASN A 7 6.06 0.94 -12.42
CA ASN A 7 6.26 1.34 -13.82
C ASN A 7 4.97 1.34 -14.66
N ARG A 8 3.87 0.77 -14.15
CA ARG A 8 2.55 0.79 -14.79
C ARG A 8 1.71 1.97 -14.31
N GLY A 9 2.24 2.83 -13.44
CA GLY A 9 1.53 3.95 -12.82
C GLY A 9 0.55 3.52 -11.73
N TRP A 10 0.66 2.30 -11.19
CA TRP A 10 -0.17 1.88 -10.07
C TRP A 10 0.36 2.51 -8.80
N LYS A 11 -0.53 3.14 -8.03
CA LYS A 11 -0.21 3.79 -6.77
C LYS A 11 -0.43 2.83 -5.62
N TYR A 12 0.41 2.87 -4.60
CA TYR A 12 0.35 1.99 -3.44
C TYR A 12 0.52 2.78 -2.14
N ARG A 13 -0.32 2.48 -1.15
CA ARG A 13 -0.22 3.07 0.19
C ARG A 13 -0.92 2.21 1.26
N VAL A 14 -0.54 2.38 2.52
CA VAL A 14 -1.24 1.77 3.66
C VAL A 14 -2.51 2.55 3.99
N MET A 15 -3.59 1.84 4.31
CA MET A 15 -4.82 2.46 4.81
C MET A 15 -5.44 1.66 5.94
N GLY A 16 -6.17 2.37 6.81
CA GLY A 16 -7.05 1.74 7.79
C GLY A 16 -8.18 0.92 7.14
N GLY A 17 -8.60 -0.12 7.83
CA GLY A 17 -9.82 -0.88 7.57
C GLY A 17 -10.99 -0.39 8.40
N ILE A 18 -12.07 -1.15 8.38
CA ILE A 18 -13.27 -0.90 9.19
C ILE A 18 -13.08 -1.57 10.55
N GLY A 19 -13.37 -0.88 11.65
CA GLY A 19 -13.36 -1.46 13.00
C GLY A 19 -12.19 -1.04 13.91
N GLY A 20 -11.33 -0.10 13.47
CA GLY A 20 -10.20 0.38 14.27
C GLY A 20 -9.02 -0.60 14.31
N ASP A 21 -7.81 -0.06 14.47
CA ASP A 21 -6.55 -0.82 14.62
C ASP A 21 -6.33 -1.97 13.64
N VAL A 22 -6.78 -1.78 12.40
CA VAL A 22 -6.52 -2.71 11.29
C VAL A 22 -6.02 -1.92 10.10
N TYR A 23 -4.82 -2.23 9.63
CA TYR A 23 -4.14 -1.55 8.54
C TYR A 23 -3.76 -2.54 7.46
N LYS A 24 -3.84 -2.09 6.20
CA LYS A 24 -3.44 -2.91 5.06
C LYS A 24 -2.95 -2.08 3.90
N ALA A 25 -1.97 -2.60 3.20
CA ALA A 25 -1.55 -2.01 1.94
C ALA A 25 -2.64 -2.14 0.88
N ARG A 26 -2.86 -1.05 0.15
CA ARG A 26 -3.83 -0.96 -0.94
C ARG A 26 -3.15 -0.43 -2.19
N TYR A 27 -3.73 -0.73 -3.33
CA TYR A 27 -3.32 -0.22 -4.63
C TYR A 27 -4.46 0.53 -5.33
N GLN A 28 -4.10 1.51 -6.15
CA GLN A 28 -5.00 2.22 -7.05
C GLN A 28 -4.43 2.13 -8.46
N LYS A 29 -5.27 1.75 -9.42
CA LYS A 29 -4.88 1.69 -10.83
C LYS A 29 -4.90 3.10 -11.44
N PRO A 30 -4.04 3.39 -12.43
CA PRO A 30 -4.10 4.67 -13.14
C PRO A 30 -5.49 4.88 -13.76
N GLY A 31 -6.00 6.10 -13.66
CA GLY A 31 -7.34 6.47 -14.16
C GLY A 31 -8.52 5.91 -13.35
N LYS A 32 -8.28 5.29 -12.19
CA LYS A 32 -9.34 4.83 -11.27
C LYS A 32 -9.23 5.55 -9.94
N SER A 33 -10.36 5.93 -9.36
CA SER A 33 -10.44 6.56 -8.03
C SER A 33 -10.40 5.53 -6.88
N GLY A 34 -10.85 4.30 -7.15
CA GLY A 34 -11.01 3.26 -6.12
C GLY A 34 -9.70 2.60 -5.69
N TRP A 35 -9.51 2.48 -4.37
CA TRP A 35 -8.41 1.75 -3.75
C TRP A 35 -8.80 0.32 -3.40
N LYS A 36 -7.97 -0.65 -3.79
CA LYS A 36 -8.20 -2.08 -3.56
C LYS A 36 -7.14 -2.68 -2.65
N CYS A 37 -7.52 -3.62 -1.80
CA CYS A 37 -6.56 -4.33 -0.94
C CYS A 37 -5.58 -5.16 -1.77
N LEU A 38 -4.29 -5.12 -1.40
CA LEU A 38 -3.31 -6.08 -1.89
C LEU A 38 -3.65 -7.47 -1.33
N ARG A 39 -3.88 -8.45 -2.23
CA ARG A 39 -4.31 -9.80 -1.84
C ARG A 39 -3.22 -10.60 -1.13
N ASN A 40 -1.96 -10.34 -1.48
CA ASN A 40 -0.78 -11.03 -0.99
C ASN A 40 -0.21 -10.44 0.32
N MET A 41 -0.94 -9.53 0.97
CA MET A 41 -0.55 -8.94 2.24
C MET A 41 -1.61 -9.21 3.31
N GLU A 42 -1.17 -9.40 4.53
CA GLU A 42 -2.05 -9.59 5.68
C GLU A 42 -2.63 -8.26 6.16
N TRP A 43 -3.64 -8.33 7.02
CA TRP A 43 -4.04 -7.17 7.83
C TRP A 43 -3.12 -7.09 9.04
N ARG A 44 -2.61 -5.90 9.34
CA ARG A 44 -1.77 -5.66 10.52
C ARG A 44 -2.53 -4.86 11.55
N LYS A 45 -2.13 -4.98 12.82
CA LYS A 45 -2.75 -4.24 13.92
C LYS A 45 -2.21 -2.82 14.05
N SER A 46 -1.03 -2.57 13.47
CA SER A 46 -0.42 -1.24 13.45
C SER A 46 -0.17 -0.75 12.03
N PHE A 47 -0.17 0.57 11.89
CA PHE A 47 0.22 1.22 10.64
C PHE A 47 1.68 0.91 10.29
N ASP A 48 2.57 0.88 11.30
CA ASP A 48 4.00 0.67 11.11
C ASP A 48 4.31 -0.72 10.54
N GLU A 49 3.70 -1.78 11.07
CA GLU A 49 3.84 -3.14 10.52
C GLU A 49 3.35 -3.21 9.06
N ALA A 50 2.16 -2.63 8.78
CA ALA A 50 1.63 -2.62 7.42
C ALA A 50 2.51 -1.80 6.45
N GLN A 51 3.13 -0.73 6.95
CA GLN A 51 4.05 0.09 6.19
C GLN A 51 5.36 -0.64 5.95
N SER A 52 5.87 -1.37 6.94
CA SER A 52 7.07 -2.20 6.81
C SER A 52 6.87 -3.30 5.76
N ASP A 53 5.72 -3.99 5.77
CA ASP A 53 5.35 -4.96 4.73
C ASP A 53 5.34 -4.30 3.33
N LEU A 54 4.70 -3.13 3.22
CA LEU A 54 4.64 -2.40 1.95
C LEU A 54 6.03 -1.97 1.47
N ASN A 55 6.89 -1.49 2.37
CA ASN A 55 8.26 -1.09 2.06
C ASN A 55 9.09 -2.30 1.57
N ALA A 56 8.95 -3.46 2.22
CA ALA A 56 9.62 -4.68 1.81
C ALA A 56 9.18 -5.12 0.39
N MET A 57 7.87 -5.02 0.10
CA MET A 57 7.36 -5.32 -1.24
C MET A 57 7.82 -4.32 -2.28
N ALA A 58 7.81 -3.02 -1.97
CA ALA A 58 8.31 -1.97 -2.85
C ALA A 58 9.79 -2.20 -3.19
N LYS A 59 10.61 -2.57 -2.20
CA LYS A 59 12.02 -2.91 -2.39
C LYS A 59 12.19 -4.14 -3.28
N LEU A 60 11.44 -5.21 -3.02
CA LEU A 60 11.49 -6.45 -3.83
C LEU A 60 11.07 -6.21 -5.28
N LYS A 61 10.05 -5.37 -5.50
CA LYS A 61 9.49 -5.06 -6.82
C LYS A 61 10.13 -3.82 -7.48
N LYS A 62 11.09 -3.17 -6.82
CA LYS A 62 11.76 -1.94 -7.27
C LYS A 62 10.76 -0.83 -7.62
N TRP A 63 9.75 -0.63 -6.79
CA TRP A 63 8.82 0.49 -6.92
C TRP A 63 9.48 1.79 -6.49
N ASN A 64 9.04 2.89 -7.09
CA ASN A 64 9.55 4.21 -6.79
C ASN A 64 8.75 4.81 -5.64
N GLU A 65 9.43 5.41 -4.68
CA GLU A 65 8.78 6.24 -3.66
C GLU A 65 8.18 7.48 -4.33
N CYS A 66 6.99 7.87 -3.90
CA CYS A 66 6.25 9.00 -4.46
C CYS A 66 5.45 9.69 -3.34
N ASP A 67 4.95 10.88 -3.63
CA ASP A 67 4.06 11.65 -2.77
C ASP A 67 2.83 12.06 -3.61
N PHE A 68 1.63 11.69 -3.15
CA PHE A 68 0.35 11.94 -3.85
C PHE A 68 -0.85 11.94 -2.90
#